data_AF-A0A7Y9HPZ9-F1
#
_entry.id   AF-A0A7Y9HPZ9-F1
#
_cell.length_a   1.000
_cell.length_b   1.000
_cell.length_c   1.000
_cell.angle_alpha   90.00
_cell.angle_beta   90.00
_cell.angle_gamma   90.00
#
_symmetry.space_group_name_H-M   'P 1'
#
loop_
_entity.id
_entity.type
_entity.pdbx_description
1 polymer ?
#
loop_
_entity_poly.entity_id
_entity_poly.type
_entity_poly.pdbx_seq_one_letter_code
_entity_poly.pdbx_strand_id
1 'polypeptide(L)'
;MSLFNSRHASLAQPVKKLIAACALVSGTCNACVLNIVEVQQVRDVMEANGGYAVPDQQCKLLQSKGLVLHVMGYGKGLGNTSVAWAEVRLQDPILGVISNQAGISTFANSANATDELANNLLYRSIKDAMSRLDFEVAANEIDAFKAKARELNSRSVGKPGP
;
A
#
# COMPACT_ATOMS: atom_id res chain seq x y z
N MET A 1 67.38 26.33 -24.33
CA MET A 1 67.04 27.24 -23.21
C MET A 1 66.03 26.54 -22.33
N SER A 2 66.46 26.11 -21.14
CA SER A 2 65.60 25.55 -20.10
C SER A 2 64.82 26.66 -19.40
N LEU A 3 63.53 26.45 -19.15
CA LEU A 3 62.90 26.86 -17.88
C LEU A 3 61.99 25.75 -17.38
N PHE A 4 62.28 25.35 -16.14
CA PHE A 4 61.55 24.43 -15.28
C PHE A 4 60.27 25.09 -14.74
N ASN A 5 59.17 24.31 -14.62
CA ASN A 5 58.30 24.22 -13.43
C ASN A 5 57.28 23.09 -13.68
N SER A 6 57.26 21.93 -13.00
CA SER A 6 56.85 21.68 -11.59
C SER A 6 55.59 22.47 -11.21
N ARG A 7 54.49 21.93 -10.66
CA ARG A 7 54.23 20.67 -9.94
C ARG A 7 52.75 20.70 -9.47
N HIS A 8 52.14 19.52 -9.25
CA HIS A 8 51.01 19.22 -8.35
C HIS A 8 49.62 19.80 -8.74
N ALA A 9 48.46 19.18 -8.47
CA ALA A 9 48.03 17.95 -7.82
C ALA A 9 46.60 17.65 -8.32
N SER A 10 46.29 16.39 -8.64
CA SER A 10 45.30 15.57 -7.91
C SER A 10 44.16 16.33 -7.26
N LEU A 11 42.94 16.13 -7.77
CA LEU A 11 41.79 15.65 -6.97
C LEU A 11 40.61 15.38 -7.92
N ALA A 12 40.48 14.11 -8.31
CA ALA A 12 39.19 13.55 -8.69
C ALA A 12 38.25 13.71 -7.49
N GLN A 13 37.15 14.45 -7.66
CA GLN A 13 36.08 14.51 -6.68
C GLN A 13 34.97 13.53 -7.09
N PRO A 14 34.85 12.35 -6.43
CA PRO A 14 33.60 11.63 -6.42
C PRO A 14 32.67 12.30 -5.40
N VAL A 15 31.69 13.08 -5.86
CA VAL A 15 30.68 13.63 -4.96
C VAL A 15 29.68 12.53 -4.60
N LYS A 16 30.09 11.82 -3.54
CA LYS A 16 29.28 11.31 -2.43
C LYS A 16 27.88 10.81 -2.78
N LYS A 17 27.80 9.47 -2.82
CA LYS A 17 26.63 8.69 -2.40
C LYS A 17 26.00 9.34 -1.16
N LEU A 18 24.83 9.93 -1.31
CA LEU A 18 23.93 10.25 -0.19
C LEU A 18 23.32 8.93 0.28
N ILE A 19 24.07 8.21 1.12
CA ILE A 19 23.57 7.15 1.97
C ILE A 19 23.45 7.73 3.39
N ALA A 20 22.34 7.38 4.04
CA ALA A 20 22.04 7.51 5.46
C ALA A 20 21.62 8.90 5.98
N ALA A 21 20.33 9.18 5.85
CA ALA A 21 19.58 9.91 6.87
C ALA A 21 18.70 8.91 7.64
N CYS A 22 19.33 8.06 8.44
CA CYS A 22 18.65 7.21 9.43
C CYS A 22 19.47 7.07 10.72
N ALA A 23 20.27 8.09 11.04
CA ALA A 23 21.02 8.15 12.28
C ALA A 23 20.66 9.47 12.98
N LEU A 24 20.31 9.39 14.26
CA LEU A 24 20.05 10.49 15.21
C LEU A 24 18.59 10.89 15.46
N VAL A 25 17.64 9.94 15.47
CA VAL A 25 16.53 10.00 16.43
C VAL A 25 16.35 8.61 16.99
N SER A 26 16.48 8.46 18.30
CA SER A 26 16.22 7.24 19.08
C SER A 26 14.72 6.91 19.12
N GLY A 27 14.04 6.97 17.98
CA GLY A 27 12.76 6.32 17.76
C GLY A 27 13.07 5.13 16.90
N THR A 28 12.78 3.93 17.39
CA THR A 28 12.83 2.72 16.57
C THR A 28 12.07 3.01 15.28
N CYS A 29 12.77 3.05 14.14
CA CYS A 29 12.17 2.94 12.82
C CYS A 29 11.61 1.52 12.71
N ASN A 30 10.56 1.24 13.48
CA ASN A 30 9.69 0.11 13.27
C ASN A 30 8.93 0.46 12.00
N ALA A 31 9.57 0.22 10.87
CA ALA A 31 8.91 0.22 9.58
C ALA A 31 7.67 -0.65 9.76
N CYS A 32 6.51 -0.05 9.59
CA CYS A 32 5.24 -0.73 9.74
C CYS A 32 5.22 -1.93 8.78
N VAL A 33 5.35 -3.15 9.32
CA VAL A 33 5.20 -4.37 8.53
C VAL A 33 3.70 -4.63 8.41
N LEU A 34 3.17 -4.40 7.21
CA LEU A 34 1.79 -4.68 6.86
C LEU A 34 1.73 -5.88 5.94
N ASN A 35 0.82 -6.79 6.28
CA ASN A 35 0.40 -7.81 5.34
C ASN A 35 -0.64 -7.20 4.41
N ILE A 36 -0.51 -7.50 3.12
CA ILE A 36 -1.36 -6.97 2.05
C ILE A 36 -1.76 -8.12 1.14
N VAL A 37 -3.06 -8.20 0.86
CA VAL A 37 -3.63 -9.07 -0.17
C VAL A 37 -3.91 -8.19 -1.38
N GLU A 38 -3.25 -8.49 -2.49
CA GLU A 38 -3.29 -7.65 -3.68
C GLU A 38 -3.12 -8.47 -4.95
N VAL A 39 -3.63 -7.94 -6.07
CA VAL A 39 -3.39 -8.50 -7.41
C VAL A 39 -2.00 -8.14 -7.92
N GLN A 40 -1.45 -8.93 -8.86
CA GLN A 40 -0.06 -8.78 -9.32
C GLN A 40 0.26 -7.38 -9.86
N GLN A 41 -0.59 -6.80 -10.71
CA GLN A 41 -0.33 -5.45 -11.25
C GLN A 41 -0.26 -4.38 -10.16
N VAL A 42 -1.10 -4.51 -9.11
CA VAL A 42 -1.08 -3.59 -7.97
C VAL A 42 0.25 -3.73 -7.22
N ARG A 43 0.69 -4.96 -6.94
CA ARG A 43 2.00 -5.23 -6.33
C ARG A 43 3.12 -4.57 -7.12
N ASP A 44 3.19 -4.83 -8.42
CA ASP A 44 4.26 -4.34 -9.29
C ASP A 44 4.31 -2.81 -9.31
N VAL A 45 3.14 -2.15 -9.44
CA VAL A 45 3.04 -0.69 -9.44
C VAL A 45 3.43 -0.10 -8.08
N MET A 46 3.00 -0.70 -6.98
CA MET A 46 3.32 -0.19 -5.65
C MET A 46 4.80 -0.40 -5.31
N GLU A 47 5.38 -1.56 -5.61
CA GLU A 47 6.82 -1.82 -5.42
C GLU A 47 7.69 -0.85 -6.21
N ALA A 48 7.35 -0.60 -7.49
CA ALA A 48 8.04 0.38 -8.33
C ALA A 48 7.97 1.82 -7.78
N ASN A 49 6.98 2.13 -6.93
CA ASN A 49 6.75 3.45 -6.35
C ASN A 49 7.06 3.54 -4.85
N GLY A 50 7.85 2.59 -4.31
CA GLY A 50 8.33 2.63 -2.92
C GLY A 50 7.34 2.06 -1.88
N GLY A 51 6.32 1.35 -2.34
CA GLY A 51 5.34 0.67 -1.51
C GLY A 51 4.22 1.56 -0.97
N TYR A 52 3.49 1.02 0.01
CA TYR A 52 2.35 1.67 0.62
C TYR A 52 2.76 2.68 1.69
N ALA A 53 2.34 3.93 1.54
CA ALA A 53 2.47 4.94 2.58
C ALA A 53 1.28 4.87 3.55
N VAL A 54 1.33 3.93 4.51
CA VAL A 54 0.32 3.82 5.57
C VAL A 54 0.79 4.58 6.80
N PRO A 55 0.01 5.54 7.33
CA PRO A 55 0.41 6.24 8.53
C PRO A 55 0.39 5.33 9.77
N ASP A 56 1.24 5.64 10.75
CA ASP A 56 1.49 4.78 11.92
C ASP A 56 0.23 4.43 12.72
N GLN A 57 -0.75 5.34 12.76
CA GLN A 57 -2.01 5.10 13.47
C GLN A 57 -2.81 3.97 12.81
N GLN A 58 -2.97 4.01 11.49
CA GLN A 58 -3.65 2.95 10.74
C GLN A 58 -2.86 1.64 10.83
N CYS A 59 -1.54 1.71 10.76
CA CYS A 59 -0.69 0.53 10.95
C CYS A 59 -0.95 -0.18 12.29
N LYS A 60 -0.88 0.57 13.40
CA LYS A 60 -1.11 0.03 14.75
C LYS A 60 -2.52 -0.52 14.90
N LEU A 61 -3.52 0.15 14.33
CA LEU A 61 -4.90 -0.35 14.32
C LEU A 61 -4.99 -1.72 13.65
N LEU A 62 -4.45 -1.87 12.43
CA LEU A 62 -4.47 -3.13 11.69
C LEU A 62 -3.74 -4.25 12.43
N GLN A 63 -2.54 -3.97 12.95
CA GLN A 63 -1.77 -4.94 13.72
C GLN A 63 -2.49 -5.38 15.01
N SER A 64 -3.09 -4.43 15.73
CA SER A 64 -3.80 -4.73 16.99
C SER A 64 -5.02 -5.63 16.79
N LYS A 65 -5.65 -5.56 15.60
CA LYS A 65 -6.85 -6.34 15.24
C LYS A 65 -6.55 -7.54 14.35
N GLY A 66 -5.29 -7.76 13.99
CA GLY A 66 -4.87 -8.82 13.07
C GLY A 66 -5.48 -8.67 11.67
N LEU A 67 -5.67 -7.44 11.21
CA LEU A 67 -6.28 -7.12 9.91
C LEU A 67 -5.20 -6.82 8.86
N VAL A 68 -5.58 -7.00 7.59
CA VAL A 68 -4.72 -6.75 6.42
C VAL A 68 -5.40 -5.79 5.46
N LEU A 69 -4.61 -5.10 4.64
CA LEU A 69 -5.14 -4.37 3.49
C LEU A 69 -5.52 -5.36 2.39
N HIS A 70 -6.71 -5.22 1.83
CA HIS A 70 -7.13 -5.91 0.62
C HIS A 70 -7.24 -4.89 -0.50
N VAL A 71 -6.33 -4.97 -1.47
CA VAL A 71 -6.19 -3.96 -2.53
C VAL A 71 -6.43 -4.60 -3.89
N MET A 72 -7.46 -4.12 -4.56
CA MET A 72 -7.77 -4.48 -5.94
C MET A 72 -7.57 -3.26 -6.83
N GLY A 73 -7.27 -3.51 -8.10
CA GLY A 73 -7.15 -2.44 -9.07
C GLY A 73 -6.63 -2.94 -10.39
N TYR A 74 -6.80 -2.10 -11.41
CA TYR A 74 -6.32 -2.37 -12.74
C TYR A 74 -6.07 -1.06 -13.48
N GLY A 75 -5.01 -1.03 -14.29
CA GLY A 75 -4.69 0.09 -15.17
C GLY A 75 -4.47 -0.41 -16.59
N LYS A 76 -5.07 0.26 -17.58
CA LYS A 76 -4.87 -0.08 -19.00
C LYS A 76 -5.00 1.11 -19.95
N GLY A 77 -4.17 1.13 -20.99
CA GLY A 77 -4.38 1.96 -22.18
C GLY A 77 -5.47 1.36 -23.09
N LEU A 78 -6.52 2.14 -23.37
CA LEU A 78 -7.68 1.78 -24.19
C LEU A 78 -7.88 2.82 -25.31
N GLY A 79 -7.52 2.47 -26.55
CA GLY A 79 -7.70 3.36 -27.71
C GLY A 79 -6.85 4.62 -27.61
N ASN A 80 -7.48 5.76 -27.30
CA ASN A 80 -6.83 7.05 -27.05
C ASN A 80 -6.83 7.45 -25.56
N THR A 81 -7.36 6.60 -24.67
CA THR A 81 -7.53 6.88 -23.26
C THR A 81 -6.73 5.91 -22.40
N SER A 82 -5.97 6.40 -21.42
CA SER A 82 -5.46 5.57 -20.32
C SER A 82 -6.44 5.65 -19.15
N VAL A 83 -6.79 4.52 -18.55
CA VAL A 83 -7.69 4.46 -17.39
C VAL A 83 -7.10 3.57 -16.31
N ALA A 84 -7.35 3.91 -15.05
CA ALA A 84 -7.08 3.03 -13.95
C ALA A 84 -8.07 3.24 -12.80
N TRP A 85 -8.38 2.16 -12.10
CA TRP A 85 -9.20 2.17 -10.90
C TRP A 85 -8.54 1.35 -9.80
N ALA A 86 -8.86 1.68 -8.56
CA ALA A 86 -8.45 0.92 -7.39
C ALA A 86 -9.54 0.91 -6.33
N GLU A 87 -9.55 -0.16 -5.56
CA GLU A 87 -10.40 -0.38 -4.41
C GLU A 87 -9.54 -0.89 -3.24
N VAL A 88 -9.71 -0.27 -2.08
CA VAL A 88 -8.98 -0.61 -0.86
C VAL A 88 -9.99 -0.92 0.23
N ARG A 89 -9.88 -2.11 0.81
CA ARG A 89 -10.71 -2.59 1.93
C ARG A 89 -9.83 -3.15 3.05
N LEU A 90 -10.44 -3.41 4.19
CA LEU A 90 -9.82 -4.22 5.24
C LEU A 90 -10.29 -5.67 5.14
N GLN A 91 -9.41 -6.59 5.50
CA GLN A 91 -9.73 -8.02 5.55
C GLN A 91 -9.22 -8.63 6.86
N ASP A 92 -9.99 -9.56 7.42
CA ASP A 92 -9.45 -10.57 8.33
C ASP A 92 -8.87 -11.74 7.52
N PRO A 93 -7.56 -11.98 7.56
CA PRO A 93 -6.92 -13.00 6.73
C PRO A 93 -7.20 -14.43 7.19
N ILE A 94 -7.62 -14.64 8.45
CA ILE A 94 -7.88 -15.96 9.02
C ILE A 94 -9.30 -16.42 8.63
N LEU A 95 -10.28 -15.52 8.73
CA LEU A 95 -11.68 -15.81 8.44
C LEU A 95 -12.06 -15.51 6.99
N GLY A 96 -11.21 -14.82 6.23
CA GLY A 96 -11.50 -14.39 4.86
C GLY A 96 -12.61 -13.34 4.76
N VAL A 97 -12.93 -12.67 5.88
CA VAL A 97 -13.98 -11.65 5.94
C VAL A 97 -13.43 -10.32 5.49
N ILE A 98 -14.08 -9.68 4.52
CA ILE A 98 -13.71 -8.39 3.96
C ILE A 98 -14.75 -7.36 4.39
N SER A 99 -14.32 -6.15 4.78
CA SER A 99 -15.23 -5.05 5.12
C SER A 99 -16.09 -4.65 3.91
N ASN A 100 -17.33 -4.20 4.15
CA ASN A 100 -18.11 -3.52 3.12
C ASN A 100 -17.65 -2.07 2.95
N GLN A 101 -17.04 -1.49 3.99
CA GLN A 101 -16.34 -0.22 3.85
C GLN A 101 -15.18 -0.34 2.87
N ALA A 102 -15.16 0.58 1.90
CA ALA A 102 -14.18 0.61 0.83
C ALA A 102 -13.81 2.06 0.49
N GLY A 103 -12.51 2.28 0.27
CA GLY A 103 -12.04 3.43 -0.47
C GLY A 103 -11.94 3.06 -1.94
N ILE A 104 -12.57 3.84 -2.83
CA ILE A 104 -12.57 3.57 -4.27
C ILE A 104 -12.17 4.83 -5.01
N SER A 105 -11.32 4.69 -6.03
CA SER A 105 -10.93 5.79 -6.90
C SER A 105 -10.67 5.33 -8.33
N THR A 106 -10.96 6.22 -9.28
CA THR A 106 -10.76 6.02 -10.71
C THR A 106 -10.19 7.28 -11.32
N PHE A 107 -9.14 7.14 -12.12
CA PHE A 107 -8.59 8.23 -12.94
C PHE A 107 -8.52 7.80 -14.40
N ALA A 108 -8.71 8.76 -15.30
CA ALA A 108 -8.59 8.58 -16.73
C ALA A 108 -7.87 9.76 -17.38
N ASN A 109 -7.20 9.51 -18.49
CA ASN A 109 -6.56 10.50 -19.34
C ASN A 109 -6.84 10.17 -20.80
N SER A 110 -7.59 11.05 -21.49
CA SER A 110 -8.05 10.86 -22.88
C SER A 110 -7.09 11.40 -23.95
N ALA A 111 -5.90 11.87 -23.56
CA ALA A 111 -4.93 12.47 -24.47
C ALA A 111 -3.82 11.49 -24.88
N ASN A 112 -3.63 10.40 -24.14
CA ASN A 112 -2.59 9.42 -24.41
C ASN A 112 -2.98 8.04 -23.87
N ALA A 113 -2.90 7.00 -24.69
CA ALA A 113 -3.19 5.62 -24.30
C ALA A 113 -1.90 4.81 -24.21
N THR A 114 -1.27 4.82 -23.04
CA THR A 114 -0.12 3.95 -22.77
C THR A 114 -0.34 3.20 -21.46
N ASP A 115 0.17 1.97 -21.42
CA ASP A 115 0.13 1.17 -20.20
C ASP A 115 1.00 1.81 -19.10
N GLU A 116 2.05 2.54 -19.46
CA GLU A 116 2.86 3.33 -18.52
C GLU A 116 2.03 4.44 -17.85
N LEU A 117 1.31 5.23 -18.64
CA LEU A 117 0.43 6.26 -18.07
C LEU A 117 -0.68 5.63 -17.24
N ALA A 118 -1.26 4.51 -17.70
CA ALA A 118 -2.27 3.79 -16.92
C ALA A 118 -1.73 3.25 -15.59
N ASN A 119 -0.48 2.79 -15.52
CA ASN A 119 0.15 2.37 -14.26
C ASN A 119 0.41 3.56 -13.32
N ASN A 120 0.78 4.73 -13.85
CA ASN A 120 0.87 5.96 -13.06
C ASN A 120 -0.50 6.39 -12.51
N LEU A 121 -1.56 6.26 -13.33
CA LEU A 121 -2.93 6.48 -12.89
C LEU A 121 -3.35 5.44 -11.83
N LEU A 122 -2.92 4.18 -11.94
CA LEU A 122 -3.22 3.13 -10.97
C LEU A 122 -2.59 3.45 -9.62
N TYR A 123 -1.31 3.85 -9.58
CA TYR A 123 -0.66 4.30 -8.34
C TYR A 123 -1.44 5.45 -7.67
N ARG A 124 -1.87 6.42 -8.48
CA ARG A 124 -2.68 7.55 -8.00
C ARG A 124 -4.05 7.08 -7.47
N SER A 125 -4.73 6.19 -8.19
CA SER A 125 -6.02 5.60 -7.78
C SER A 125 -5.87 4.87 -6.44
N ILE A 126 -4.81 4.08 -6.24
CA ILE A 126 -4.57 3.37 -4.97
C ILE A 126 -4.40 4.36 -3.82
N LYS A 127 -3.58 5.40 -3.98
CA LYS A 127 -3.37 6.40 -2.93
C LYS A 127 -4.65 7.15 -2.58
N ASP A 128 -5.41 7.56 -3.59
CA ASP A 128 -6.67 8.26 -3.39
C ASP A 128 -7.72 7.34 -2.74
N ALA A 129 -7.82 6.08 -3.17
CA ALA A 129 -8.66 5.07 -2.54
C ALA A 129 -8.28 4.86 -1.07
N MET A 130 -6.99 4.70 -0.75
CA MET A 130 -6.52 4.59 0.64
C MET A 130 -6.92 5.81 1.49
N SER A 131 -6.84 7.01 0.93
CA SER A 131 -7.21 8.24 1.66
C SER A 131 -8.71 8.37 1.94
N ARG A 132 -9.55 7.67 1.17
CA ARG A 132 -11.01 7.66 1.30
C ARG A 132 -11.54 6.54 2.19
N LEU A 133 -10.71 5.54 2.49
CA LEU A 133 -11.11 4.45 3.38
C LEU A 133 -11.17 4.95 4.82
N ASP A 134 -12.33 4.79 5.46
CA ASP A 134 -12.45 4.92 6.91
C ASP A 134 -11.98 3.63 7.59
N PHE A 135 -10.73 3.63 8.04
CA PHE A 135 -10.08 2.47 8.66
C PHE A 135 -10.77 2.04 9.96
N GLU A 136 -11.27 2.98 10.76
CA GLU A 136 -11.88 2.66 12.05
C GLU A 136 -13.24 2.01 11.85
N VAL A 137 -14.07 2.57 10.97
CA VAL A 137 -15.38 2.00 10.64
C VAL A 137 -15.21 0.63 9.98
N ALA A 138 -14.28 0.48 9.04
CA ALA A 138 -14.00 -0.80 8.39
C ALA A 138 -13.53 -1.87 9.39
N ALA A 139 -12.66 -1.50 10.33
CA ALA A 139 -12.17 -2.44 11.34
C ALA A 139 -13.26 -2.87 12.32
N ASN A 140 -14.11 -1.93 12.74
CA ASN A 140 -15.23 -2.22 13.65
C ASN A 140 -16.31 -3.08 12.98
N GLU A 141 -16.53 -2.92 11.67
CA GLU A 141 -17.43 -3.77 10.90
C GLU A 141 -16.94 -5.24 10.91
N ILE A 142 -15.64 -5.47 10.70
CA ILE A 142 -15.06 -6.82 10.76
C ILE A 142 -15.20 -7.43 12.16
N ASP A 143 -15.03 -6.65 13.22
CA ASP A 143 -15.25 -7.14 14.59
C ASP A 143 -16.71 -7.54 14.83
N ALA A 144 -17.67 -6.80 14.26
CA ALA A 144 -19.07 -7.19 14.32
C ALA A 144 -19.34 -8.52 13.59
N PHE A 145 -18.73 -8.73 12.42
CA PHE A 145 -18.80 -10.02 11.72
C PHE A 145 -18.19 -11.16 12.52
N LYS A 146 -17.02 -10.93 13.14
CA LYS A 146 -16.37 -11.91 14.05
C LYS A 146 -17.27 -12.29 15.22
N ALA A 147 -17.87 -11.29 15.88
CA ALA A 147 -18.78 -11.52 17.00
C ALA A 147 -20.00 -12.33 16.55
N LYS A 148 -20.57 -12.01 15.38
CA LYS A 148 -21.71 -12.73 14.82
C LYS A 148 -21.39 -14.18 14.49
N ALA A 149 -20.23 -14.44 13.89
CA ALA A 149 -19.78 -15.79 13.58
C ALA A 149 -19.62 -16.64 14.86
N ARG A 150 -19.08 -16.07 15.94
CA ARG A 150 -18.98 -16.75 17.25
C ARG A 150 -20.34 -17.07 17.85
N GLU A 151 -21.31 -16.16 17.76
CA GLU A 151 -22.69 -16.37 18.22
C GLU A 151 -23.39 -17.51 17.46
N LEU A 152 -23.20 -17.59 16.14
CA LEU A 152 -23.79 -18.65 15.33
C LEU A 152 -23.17 -20.02 15.67
N ASN A 153 -21.86 -20.07 15.88
CA ASN A 153 -21.16 -21.31 16.27
C ASN A 153 -21.53 -21.78 17.68
N SER A 154 -21.76 -20.89 18.63
CA SER A 154 -22.18 -21.31 19.98
C SER A 154 -23.61 -21.86 20.00
N ARG A 155 -24.49 -21.37 19.10
CA ARG A 155 -25.86 -21.88 18.96
C ARG A 155 -25.94 -23.23 18.26
N SER A 156 -25.05 -23.53 17.31
CA SER A 156 -25.05 -24.82 16.61
C SER A 156 -24.58 -25.98 17.48
N VAL A 157 -23.67 -25.73 18.43
CA VAL A 157 -23.17 -26.74 19.37
C VAL A 157 -24.18 -27.07 20.48
N GLY A 158 -25.17 -26.20 20.72
CA GLY A 158 -26.15 -26.32 21.80
C GLY A 158 -27.46 -27.06 21.48
N LYS A 159 -27.67 -27.58 20.26
CA LYS A 159 -28.85 -28.41 19.94
C LYS A 159 -28.47 -29.90 19.98
N PRO A 160 -29.00 -30.69 20.93
CA PRO A 160 -29.06 -32.13 20.75
C PRO A 160 -29.87 -32.39 19.47
N GLY A 161 -29.34 -33.23 18.57
CA GLY A 161 -30.10 -33.73 17.44
C GLY A 161 -31.37 -34.48 17.92
N PRO A 162 -32.40 -34.59 17.05
CA PRO A 162 -33.61 -35.34 17.38
C PRO A 162 -33.33 -36.79 17.74
#